data_AF-A0AB35Q6S6-F1
#
_entry.id   AF-A0AB35Q6S6-F1
#
_cell.length_a   1.000
_cell.length_b   1.000
_cell.length_c   1.000
_cell.angle_alpha   90.00
_cell.angle_beta   90.00
_cell.angle_gamma   90.00
#
_symmetry.space_group_name_H-M   'P 1'
#
loop_
_entity.id
_entity.type
_entity.pdbx_description
1 polymer ?
#
loop_
_entity_poly.entity_id
_entity_poly.type
_entity_poly.pdbx_seq_one_letter_code
_entity_poly.pdbx_strand_id
1 'polypeptide(L)'
;DASALQTLQNTITQQGGTLTTQGSAIVSLENSLNALDVGGANQIPDSGSLIRYGNVSTDKYNGNGVMAFTLKAGAAYRDLISINLSAPVDGTEYVLSFYAKAAINGQKVRSHFYSPNSTKKAVSSQGNTFTNSDGLCDFTLTTEWQRYWVKWTQGAGTGSKKLIVARIQQGSTDQTVYLSSPKFERGNVPTAWSEAPEDNASAAAVSALTSRVDSAEGVLTSQGQLLTSLQNGLTTADQNIGKKADSSAVNTLTNRVSQVENTLTTQSESITSLSGSISTLRNQVSNPWFDGSLESYADGQQISGSGAIVTTAQKFNGSRSLRLRREANNGGNSDKQIG
;
A
#
# COMPACT_ATOMS: atom_id res chain seq x y z
N ASP A 1 -29.93 91.04 -0.58
CA ASP A 1 -30.80 89.85 -0.46
C ASP A 1 -31.20 89.21 -1.79
N ALA A 2 -31.85 89.92 -2.73
CA ALA A 2 -32.33 89.30 -3.98
C ALA A 2 -31.23 88.71 -4.92
N SER A 3 -30.08 89.39 -5.06
CA SER A 3 -28.97 88.92 -5.92
C SER A 3 -28.30 87.65 -5.39
N ALA A 4 -28.15 87.55 -4.07
CA ALA A 4 -27.61 86.36 -3.41
C ALA A 4 -28.54 85.15 -3.59
N LEU A 5 -29.87 85.37 -3.47
CA LEU A 5 -30.87 84.33 -3.68
C LEU A 5 -30.88 83.84 -5.13
N GLN A 6 -30.77 84.74 -6.12
CA GLN A 6 -30.67 84.36 -7.53
C GLN A 6 -29.40 83.54 -7.81
N THR A 7 -28.27 83.93 -7.22
CA THR A 7 -27.01 83.20 -7.37
C THR A 7 -27.11 81.79 -6.78
N LEU A 8 -27.74 81.65 -5.61
CA LEU A 8 -28.01 80.36 -5.00
C LEU A 8 -28.94 79.49 -5.86
N GLN A 9 -30.04 80.05 -6.38
CA GLN A 9 -30.96 79.34 -7.27
C GLN A 9 -30.24 78.82 -8.52
N ASN A 10 -29.46 79.67 -9.19
CA ASN A 10 -28.68 79.27 -10.38
C ASN A 10 -27.71 78.13 -10.05
N THR A 11 -27.04 78.22 -8.90
CA THR A 11 -26.12 77.18 -8.41
C THR A 11 -26.87 75.87 -8.16
N ILE A 12 -28.00 75.91 -7.47
CA ILE A 12 -28.84 74.73 -7.18
C ILE A 12 -29.35 74.10 -8.47
N THR A 13 -29.83 74.90 -9.43
CA THR A 13 -30.29 74.39 -10.73
C THR A 13 -29.15 73.72 -11.49
N GLN A 14 -27.95 74.32 -11.52
CA GLN A 14 -26.78 73.74 -12.16
C GLN A 14 -26.33 72.44 -11.48
N GLN A 15 -26.34 72.41 -10.15
CA GLN A 15 -26.06 71.21 -9.36
C GLN A 15 -27.10 70.11 -9.63
N GLY A 16 -28.38 70.46 -9.71
CA GLY A 16 -29.45 69.53 -10.07
C GLY A 16 -29.24 68.88 -11.44
N GLY A 17 -28.90 69.67 -12.46
CA GLY A 17 -28.57 69.15 -13.79
C GLY A 17 -27.32 68.26 -13.80
N THR A 18 -26.31 68.62 -13.01
CA THR A 18 -25.10 67.80 -12.82
C THR A 18 -25.43 66.46 -12.17
N LEU A 19 -26.25 66.47 -11.11
CA LEU A 19 -26.69 65.26 -10.40
C LEU A 19 -27.53 64.35 -11.30
N THR A 20 -28.42 64.90 -12.12
CA THR A 20 -29.18 64.11 -13.11
C THR A 20 -28.26 63.44 -14.14
N THR A 21 -27.25 64.16 -14.62
CA THR A 21 -26.26 63.61 -15.57
C THR A 21 -25.45 62.49 -14.93
N GLN A 22 -24.96 62.70 -13.70
CA GLN A 22 -24.25 61.68 -12.94
C GLN A 22 -25.14 60.46 -12.65
N GLY A 23 -26.41 60.65 -12.26
CA GLY A 23 -27.37 59.57 -12.04
C GLY A 23 -27.58 58.72 -13.30
N SER A 24 -27.65 59.34 -14.47
CA SER A 24 -27.75 58.63 -15.75
C SER A 24 -26.49 57.81 -16.07
N ALA A 25 -25.30 58.37 -15.80
CA ALA A 25 -24.04 57.67 -15.97
C ALA A 25 -23.91 56.46 -15.02
N ILE A 26 -24.38 56.59 -13.77
CA ILE A 26 -24.41 55.49 -12.79
C ILE A 26 -25.31 54.35 -13.28
N VAL A 27 -26.52 54.65 -13.77
CA VAL A 27 -27.42 53.64 -14.34
C VAL A 27 -26.79 52.94 -15.55
N SER A 28 -26.10 53.69 -16.42
CA SER A 28 -25.38 53.11 -17.55
C SER A 28 -24.24 52.18 -17.12
N LEU A 29 -23.52 52.53 -16.05
CA LEU A 29 -22.46 51.71 -15.49
C LEU A 29 -23.03 50.45 -14.83
N GLU A 30 -24.10 50.57 -14.05
CA GLU A 30 -24.80 49.45 -13.44
C GLU A 30 -25.26 48.43 -14.49
N ASN A 31 -25.87 48.91 -15.58
CA ASN A 31 -26.25 48.06 -16.70
C ASN A 31 -25.05 47.38 -17.37
N SER A 32 -23.93 48.08 -17.51
CA SER A 32 -22.71 47.52 -18.09
C SER A 32 -22.07 46.46 -17.18
N LEU A 33 -22.09 46.67 -15.86
CA LEU A 33 -21.58 45.72 -14.87
C LEU A 33 -22.46 44.47 -14.79
N ASN A 34 -23.79 44.64 -14.77
CA ASN A 34 -24.75 43.53 -14.75
C ASN A 34 -24.71 42.68 -16.03
N ALA A 35 -24.20 43.23 -17.14
CA ALA A 35 -24.04 42.52 -18.40
C ALA A 35 -22.71 41.73 -18.49
N LEU A 36 -21.79 41.87 -17.54
CA LEU A 36 -20.53 41.10 -17.56
C LEU A 36 -20.80 39.64 -17.20
N ASP A 37 -20.42 38.74 -18.10
CA ASP A 37 -20.38 37.29 -17.89
C ASP A 37 -18.91 36.87 -17.91
N VAL A 38 -18.30 36.73 -16.74
CA VAL A 38 -16.87 36.44 -16.61
C VAL A 38 -16.66 34.93 -16.65
N GLY A 39 -16.01 34.47 -17.72
CA GLY A 39 -15.52 33.10 -17.85
C GLY A 39 -14.40 32.76 -16.90
N GLY A 40 -14.09 31.47 -16.75
CA GLY A 40 -12.96 31.07 -15.90
C GLY A 40 -12.28 29.79 -16.35
N ALA A 41 -13.06 28.75 -16.66
CA ALA A 41 -12.49 27.46 -17.06
C ALA A 41 -11.99 27.51 -18.51
N ASN A 42 -10.70 27.24 -18.68
CA ASN A 42 -10.13 27.00 -19.99
C ASN A 42 -10.61 25.65 -20.53
N GLN A 43 -11.10 25.62 -21.77
CA GLN A 43 -11.60 24.41 -22.44
C GLN A 43 -10.66 23.92 -23.55
N ILE A 44 -9.42 24.42 -23.59
CA ILE A 44 -8.38 23.94 -24.50
C ILE A 44 -7.46 23.00 -23.71
N PRO A 45 -7.54 21.68 -23.90
CA PRO A 45 -6.66 20.73 -23.23
C PRO A 45 -5.20 20.96 -23.63
N ASP A 46 -4.27 20.65 -22.74
CA ASP A 46 -2.83 20.76 -22.96
C ASP A 46 -2.40 22.18 -23.43
N SER A 47 -3.14 23.23 -23.04
CA SER A 47 -2.90 24.59 -23.57
C SER A 47 -1.62 25.23 -23.06
N GLY A 48 -1.15 24.85 -21.87
CA GLY A 48 0.15 25.32 -21.35
C GLY A 48 1.32 24.63 -22.02
N SER A 49 1.25 23.32 -22.22
CA SER A 49 2.35 22.55 -22.83
C SER A 49 2.37 22.63 -24.36
N LEU A 50 1.20 22.71 -24.99
CA LEU A 50 0.92 22.62 -26.43
C LEU A 50 1.32 21.29 -27.08
N ILE A 51 1.75 20.30 -26.29
CA ILE A 51 2.34 19.05 -26.79
C ILE A 51 1.35 18.29 -27.69
N ARG A 52 0.07 18.28 -27.32
CA ARG A 52 -1.01 17.66 -28.10
C ARG A 52 -1.10 18.17 -29.55
N TYR A 53 -0.70 19.42 -29.80
CA TYR A 53 -0.89 20.09 -31.07
C TYR A 53 0.38 20.10 -31.97
N GLY A 54 1.53 19.73 -31.41
CA GLY A 54 2.81 19.62 -32.14
C GLY A 54 3.48 20.97 -32.45
N ASN A 55 4.65 20.92 -33.13
CA ASN A 55 5.46 22.10 -33.47
C ASN A 55 5.82 23.01 -32.28
N VAL A 56 5.95 22.42 -31.09
CA VAL A 56 6.36 23.14 -29.89
C VAL A 56 7.88 23.32 -29.94
N SER A 57 8.32 24.57 -29.91
CA SER A 57 9.73 24.93 -29.82
C SER A 57 10.28 24.71 -28.41
N THR A 58 11.59 24.82 -28.24
CA THR A 58 12.25 24.80 -26.92
C THR A 58 11.97 26.06 -26.10
N ASP A 59 11.50 27.14 -26.76
CA ASP A 59 11.24 28.41 -26.11
C ASP A 59 10.00 28.35 -25.22
N LYS A 60 9.99 29.21 -24.21
CA LYS A 60 8.88 29.40 -23.30
C LYS A 60 8.41 30.85 -23.32
N TYR A 61 7.11 31.04 -23.14
CA TYR A 61 6.52 32.35 -22.95
C TYR A 61 5.60 32.29 -21.73
N ASN A 62 5.88 33.12 -20.72
CA ASN A 62 5.21 33.10 -19.41
C ASN A 62 5.17 31.70 -18.76
N GLY A 63 6.24 30.91 -18.92
CA GLY A 63 6.32 29.53 -18.42
C GLY A 63 5.67 28.47 -19.32
N ASN A 64 4.85 28.88 -20.30
CA ASN A 64 4.13 27.99 -21.20
C ASN A 64 4.93 27.71 -22.49
N GLY A 65 4.61 26.60 -23.14
CA GLY A 65 5.15 26.21 -24.44
C GLY A 65 4.87 27.25 -25.52
N VAL A 66 5.78 27.34 -26.49
CA VAL A 66 5.65 28.18 -27.68
C VAL A 66 5.56 27.29 -28.90
N MET A 67 4.42 27.30 -29.58
CA MET A 67 4.30 26.71 -30.90
C MET A 67 4.93 27.65 -31.93
N ALA A 68 5.77 27.14 -32.82
CA ALA A 68 6.39 27.89 -33.91
C ALA A 68 6.17 27.16 -35.23
N PHE A 69 5.52 27.81 -36.19
CA PHE A 69 5.25 27.21 -37.49
C PHE A 69 5.54 28.18 -38.62
N THR A 70 6.19 27.69 -39.68
CA THR A 70 6.42 28.43 -40.92
C THR A 70 5.60 27.81 -42.05
N LEU A 71 4.59 28.53 -42.53
CA LEU A 71 3.89 28.17 -43.74
C LEU A 71 4.68 28.66 -44.96
N LYS A 72 5.04 27.76 -45.86
CA LYS A 72 5.82 28.09 -47.05
C LYS A 72 5.00 28.89 -48.07
N ALA A 73 5.66 29.79 -48.80
CA ALA A 73 5.05 30.53 -49.89
C ALA A 73 4.29 29.60 -50.85
N GLY A 74 3.06 29.96 -51.20
CA GLY A 74 2.19 29.18 -52.10
C GLY A 74 1.49 27.97 -51.46
N ALA A 75 1.88 27.53 -50.26
CA ALA A 75 1.21 26.43 -49.58
C ALA A 75 -0.23 26.78 -49.17
N ALA A 76 -1.11 25.78 -49.13
CA ALA A 76 -2.48 25.91 -48.61
C ALA A 76 -2.48 26.35 -47.14
N TYR A 77 -3.62 26.84 -46.64
CA TYR A 77 -3.73 27.29 -45.25
C TYR A 77 -3.32 26.19 -44.25
N ARG A 78 -2.92 26.62 -43.04
CA ARG A 78 -2.61 25.71 -41.93
C ARG A 78 -3.27 26.16 -40.63
N ASP A 79 -3.98 25.23 -40.00
CA ASP A 79 -4.45 25.36 -38.63
C ASP A 79 -3.32 25.00 -37.66
N LEU A 80 -2.98 25.92 -36.76
CA LEU A 80 -1.98 25.69 -35.72
C LEU A 80 -2.58 24.84 -34.60
N ILE A 81 -3.80 25.21 -34.16
CA ILE A 81 -4.59 24.46 -33.19
C ILE A 81 -6.03 24.41 -33.69
N SER A 82 -6.55 23.19 -33.85
CA SER A 82 -7.96 22.93 -34.13
C SER A 82 -8.47 21.89 -33.15
N ILE A 83 -9.57 22.19 -32.47
CA ILE A 83 -10.19 21.30 -31.50
C ILE A 83 -11.69 21.15 -31.76
N ASN A 84 -12.22 19.98 -31.41
CA ASN A 84 -13.66 19.76 -31.30
C ASN A 84 -14.03 19.95 -29.82
N LEU A 85 -14.89 20.92 -29.54
CA LEU A 85 -15.47 21.16 -28.23
C LEU A 85 -16.72 20.28 -28.10
N SER A 86 -16.70 19.35 -27.16
CA SER A 86 -17.79 18.42 -26.89
C SER A 86 -19.06 19.15 -26.40
N ALA A 87 -20.22 18.72 -26.89
CA ALA A 87 -21.52 19.29 -26.55
C ALA A 87 -21.90 19.15 -25.06
N PRO A 88 -22.77 20.04 -24.53
CA PRO A 88 -23.33 21.23 -25.19
C PRO A 88 -22.45 22.48 -25.01
N VAL A 89 -22.30 23.23 -26.09
CA VAL A 89 -21.71 24.58 -26.11
C VAL A 89 -22.87 25.58 -26.22
N ASP A 90 -23.56 25.82 -25.10
CA ASP A 90 -24.88 26.48 -24.99
C ASP A 90 -24.83 27.94 -24.51
N GLY A 91 -23.64 28.48 -24.31
CA GLY A 91 -23.40 29.87 -23.95
C GLY A 91 -23.78 30.83 -25.08
N THR A 92 -24.18 32.05 -24.69
CA THR A 92 -24.46 33.15 -25.62
C THR A 92 -23.21 33.89 -26.04
N GLU A 93 -22.18 33.89 -25.20
CA GLU A 93 -20.91 34.55 -25.47
C GLU A 93 -19.73 33.66 -25.06
N TYR A 94 -18.66 33.76 -25.84
CA TYR A 94 -17.41 33.03 -25.64
C TYR A 94 -16.22 33.92 -25.90
N VAL A 95 -15.12 33.66 -25.21
CA VAL A 95 -13.85 34.30 -25.43
C VAL A 95 -12.79 33.28 -25.78
N LEU A 96 -12.12 33.47 -26.91
CA LEU A 96 -10.79 32.91 -27.13
C LEU A 96 -9.77 34.00 -26.82
N SER A 97 -8.72 33.67 -26.08
CA SER A 97 -7.52 34.48 -25.98
C SER A 97 -6.26 33.66 -26.16
N PHE A 98 -5.19 34.27 -26.65
CA PHE A 98 -3.88 33.63 -26.83
C PHE A 98 -2.82 34.72 -26.92
N TYR A 99 -1.56 34.35 -26.70
CA TYR A 99 -0.43 35.21 -27.03
C TYR A 99 0.14 34.78 -28.38
N ALA A 100 0.51 35.74 -29.21
CA ALA A 100 1.15 35.46 -30.48
C ALA A 100 2.15 36.56 -30.88
N LYS A 101 3.09 36.18 -31.74
CA LYS A 101 3.94 37.09 -32.52
C LYS A 101 4.23 36.45 -33.88
N ALA A 102 4.73 37.24 -34.82
CA ALA A 102 5.16 36.76 -36.14
C ALA A 102 6.61 37.16 -36.42
N ALA A 103 7.25 36.48 -37.38
CA ALA A 103 8.58 36.89 -37.83
C ALA A 103 8.55 38.23 -38.59
N ILE A 104 7.41 38.58 -39.20
CA ILE A 104 7.21 39.80 -39.99
C ILE A 104 6.01 40.55 -39.43
N ASN A 105 6.18 41.86 -39.21
CA ASN A 105 5.11 42.73 -38.77
C ASN A 105 3.99 42.80 -39.83
N GLY A 106 2.74 42.72 -39.38
CA GLY A 106 1.58 42.74 -40.29
C GLY A 106 1.12 41.35 -40.76
N GLN A 107 1.81 40.27 -40.35
CA GLN A 107 1.38 38.91 -40.61
C GLN A 107 -0.03 38.66 -40.05
N LYS A 108 -0.93 38.09 -40.86
CA LYS A 108 -2.30 37.81 -40.43
C LYS A 108 -2.47 36.37 -39.95
N VAL A 109 -3.30 36.19 -38.93
CA VAL A 109 -3.83 34.89 -38.51
C VAL A 109 -5.33 34.98 -38.30
N ARG A 110 -6.02 33.85 -38.45
CA ARG A 110 -7.48 33.79 -38.38
C ARG A 110 -7.95 32.78 -37.33
N SER A 111 -8.89 33.16 -36.49
CA SER A 111 -9.63 32.25 -35.63
C SER A 111 -10.99 31.93 -36.22
N HIS A 112 -11.54 30.77 -35.88
CA HIS A 112 -12.90 30.37 -36.23
C HIS A 112 -13.59 29.69 -35.05
N PHE A 113 -14.90 29.86 -34.98
CA PHE A 113 -15.77 29.18 -34.02
C PHE A 113 -17.06 28.78 -34.73
N TYR A 114 -17.12 27.51 -35.16
CA TYR A 114 -17.97 27.07 -36.25
C TYR A 114 -18.44 25.62 -36.08
N SER A 115 -19.21 25.13 -37.06
CA SER A 115 -19.68 23.73 -37.11
C SER A 115 -20.46 23.30 -35.85
N PRO A 116 -21.66 23.86 -35.59
CA PRO A 116 -22.48 24.63 -36.53
C PRO A 116 -22.13 26.12 -36.60
N ASN A 117 -22.35 26.73 -37.76
CA ASN A 117 -22.10 28.14 -38.06
C ASN A 117 -23.18 29.04 -37.43
N SER A 118 -23.13 29.17 -36.11
CA SER A 118 -24.10 29.93 -35.31
C SER A 118 -23.56 31.26 -34.77
N THR A 119 -22.37 31.68 -35.20
CA THR A 119 -21.80 32.94 -34.74
C THR A 119 -22.60 34.12 -35.31
N LYS A 120 -23.05 35.02 -34.43
CA LYS A 120 -23.73 36.26 -34.83
C LYS A 120 -22.76 37.42 -35.00
N LYS A 121 -21.76 37.48 -34.13
CA LYS A 121 -20.79 38.58 -34.05
C LYS A 121 -19.48 38.08 -33.48
N ALA A 122 -18.37 38.56 -34.03
CA ALA A 122 -17.04 38.43 -33.45
C ALA A 122 -16.46 39.83 -33.22
N VAL A 123 -15.90 40.10 -32.05
CA VAL A 123 -15.17 41.35 -31.74
C VAL A 123 -13.76 40.98 -31.31
N SER A 124 -12.76 41.47 -32.04
CA SER A 124 -11.36 41.23 -31.74
C SER A 124 -10.80 42.23 -30.71
N SER A 125 -9.70 41.86 -30.08
CA SER A 125 -8.83 42.72 -29.25
C SER A 125 -8.30 43.96 -29.97
N GLN A 126 -8.35 43.98 -31.31
CA GLN A 126 -7.89 45.09 -32.15
C GLN A 126 -9.05 46.02 -32.57
N GLY A 127 -10.24 45.84 -31.98
CA GLY A 127 -11.43 46.65 -32.27
C GLY A 127 -12.21 46.25 -33.53
N ASN A 128 -11.71 45.30 -34.31
CA ASN A 128 -12.39 44.82 -35.51
C ASN A 128 -13.64 44.00 -35.15
N THR A 129 -14.72 44.21 -35.91
CA THR A 129 -15.98 43.45 -35.80
C THR A 129 -16.23 42.64 -37.07
N PHE A 130 -16.64 41.38 -36.90
CA PHE A 130 -16.98 40.45 -37.98
C PHE A 130 -18.37 39.86 -37.73
N THR A 131 -19.09 39.50 -38.80
CA THR A 131 -20.46 38.96 -38.74
C THR A 131 -20.61 37.61 -39.47
N ASN A 132 -19.48 37.00 -39.84
CA ASN A 132 -19.46 35.69 -40.49
C ASN A 132 -19.98 34.60 -39.55
N SER A 133 -20.86 33.74 -40.06
CA SER A 133 -21.54 32.72 -39.26
C SER A 133 -20.61 31.59 -38.79
N ASP A 134 -19.48 31.40 -39.46
CA ASP A 134 -18.38 30.50 -39.08
C ASP A 134 -17.45 31.08 -38.00
N GLY A 135 -17.80 32.25 -37.46
CA GLY A 135 -17.03 32.91 -36.41
C GLY A 135 -15.62 33.32 -36.83
N LEU A 136 -15.39 33.54 -38.13
CA LEU A 136 -14.15 34.12 -38.61
C LEU A 136 -13.79 35.39 -37.85
N CYS A 137 -12.54 35.47 -37.41
CA CYS A 137 -11.96 36.68 -36.84
C CYS A 137 -10.48 36.77 -37.22
N ASP A 138 -10.09 37.86 -37.90
CA ASP A 138 -8.70 38.09 -38.30
C ASP A 138 -7.95 38.94 -37.27
N PHE A 139 -6.70 38.56 -37.03
CA PHE A 139 -5.73 39.30 -36.25
C PHE A 139 -4.52 39.66 -37.09
N THR A 140 -4.01 40.88 -36.91
CA THR A 140 -2.74 41.33 -37.50
C THR A 140 -1.67 41.29 -36.43
N LEU A 141 -0.70 40.40 -36.58
CA LEU A 141 0.36 40.13 -35.62
C LEU A 141 1.51 41.13 -35.74
N THR A 142 2.15 41.40 -34.61
CA THR A 142 3.40 42.14 -34.52
C THR A 142 4.60 41.21 -34.38
N THR A 143 5.81 41.75 -34.43
CA THR A 143 7.04 40.99 -34.12
C THR A 143 7.22 40.72 -32.62
N GLU A 144 6.56 41.50 -31.77
CA GLU A 144 6.54 41.32 -30.33
C GLU A 144 5.37 40.45 -29.87
N TRP A 145 5.54 39.78 -28.73
CA TRP A 145 4.46 39.04 -28.09
C TRP A 145 3.36 40.00 -27.66
N GLN A 146 2.15 39.76 -28.18
CA GLN A 146 0.96 40.50 -27.81
C GLN A 146 -0.15 39.53 -27.43
N ARG A 147 -1.04 39.98 -26.56
CA ARG A 147 -2.24 39.23 -26.20
C ARG A 147 -3.35 39.56 -27.19
N TYR A 148 -3.82 38.54 -27.89
CA TYR A 148 -4.97 38.63 -28.77
C TYR A 148 -6.17 37.92 -28.16
N TRP A 149 -7.36 38.45 -28.40
CA TRP A 149 -8.60 37.80 -28.01
C TRP A 149 -9.72 38.10 -29.00
N VAL A 150 -10.69 37.20 -29.08
CA VAL A 150 -11.94 37.41 -29.79
C VAL A 150 -13.10 37.03 -28.89
N LYS A 151 -14.10 37.90 -28.85
CA LYS A 151 -15.40 37.64 -28.24
C LYS A 151 -16.38 37.26 -29.31
N TRP A 152 -16.96 36.07 -29.20
CA TRP A 152 -18.01 35.61 -30.09
C TRP A 152 -19.36 35.62 -29.40
N THR A 153 -20.34 36.28 -30.02
CA THR A 153 -21.74 36.15 -29.66
C THR A 153 -22.37 35.04 -30.51
N GLN A 154 -22.97 34.04 -29.88
CA GLN A 154 -23.61 32.90 -30.53
C GLN A 154 -25.13 33.05 -30.60
N GLY A 155 -25.73 32.50 -31.66
CA GLY A 155 -27.14 32.17 -31.68
C GLY A 155 -27.43 30.89 -30.91
N ALA A 156 -28.71 30.65 -30.60
CA ALA A 156 -29.15 29.39 -30.03
C ALA A 156 -28.73 28.24 -30.94
N GLY A 157 -28.04 27.26 -30.38
CA GLY A 157 -27.59 26.08 -31.11
C GLY A 157 -27.32 24.95 -30.13
N THR A 158 -27.93 23.80 -30.39
CA THR A 158 -27.69 22.57 -29.63
C THR A 158 -26.59 21.78 -30.34
N GLY A 159 -25.41 21.62 -29.73
CA GLY A 159 -24.38 20.74 -30.29
C GLY A 159 -22.93 21.06 -29.93
N SER A 160 -22.04 20.22 -30.46
CA SER A 160 -20.58 20.39 -30.39
C SER A 160 -20.16 21.51 -31.34
N LYS A 161 -19.00 22.14 -31.09
CA LYS A 161 -18.42 23.15 -31.99
C LYS A 161 -16.98 22.83 -32.32
N LYS A 162 -16.50 23.41 -33.43
CA LYS A 162 -15.08 23.44 -33.76
C LYS A 162 -14.51 24.80 -33.44
N LEU A 163 -13.34 24.79 -32.81
CA LEU A 163 -12.53 25.98 -32.57
C LEU A 163 -11.25 25.85 -33.39
N ILE A 164 -10.89 26.91 -34.10
CA ILE A 164 -9.53 27.11 -34.61
C ILE A 164 -8.98 28.31 -33.87
N VAL A 165 -7.89 28.10 -33.13
CA VAL A 165 -7.25 29.18 -32.37
C VAL A 165 -6.55 30.13 -33.32
N ALA A 166 -5.74 29.62 -34.23
CA ALA A 166 -5.05 30.40 -35.24
C ALA A 166 -4.83 29.57 -36.52
N ARG A 167 -5.23 30.14 -37.65
CA ARG A 167 -4.96 29.67 -39.00
C ARG A 167 -4.04 30.67 -39.69
N ILE A 168 -2.96 30.17 -40.27
CA ILE A 168 -2.17 30.94 -41.25
C ILE A 168 -2.81 30.69 -42.62
N GLN A 169 -3.22 31.76 -43.30
CA GLN A 169 -3.80 31.67 -44.64
C GLN A 169 -2.72 31.49 -45.71
N GLN A 170 -3.10 31.01 -46.90
CA GLN A 170 -2.20 30.97 -48.05
C GLN A 170 -1.66 32.37 -48.38
N GLY A 171 -0.36 32.44 -48.69
CA GLY A 171 0.33 33.70 -48.99
C GLY A 171 1.45 33.51 -50.02
N SER A 172 1.98 34.62 -50.54
CA SER A 172 3.04 34.64 -51.56
C SER A 172 4.46 34.65 -50.98
N THR A 173 4.59 34.68 -49.65
CA THR A 173 5.87 34.64 -48.92
C THR A 173 5.81 33.58 -47.83
N ASP A 174 6.97 33.19 -47.29
CA ASP A 174 7.02 32.37 -46.09
C ASP A 174 6.41 33.15 -44.90
N GLN A 175 5.57 32.49 -44.11
CA GLN A 175 4.82 33.08 -43.00
C GLN A 175 5.12 32.32 -41.72
N THR A 176 5.94 32.90 -40.84
CA THR A 176 6.28 32.31 -39.55
C THR A 176 5.49 32.95 -38.42
N VAL A 177 4.74 32.13 -37.68
CA VAL A 177 3.91 32.54 -36.54
C VAL A 177 4.31 31.74 -35.31
N TYR A 178 4.31 32.44 -34.18
CA TYR A 178 4.51 31.89 -32.85
C TYR A 178 3.23 32.07 -32.04
N LEU A 179 2.82 31.03 -31.31
CA LEU A 179 1.60 31.04 -30.49
C LEU A 179 1.86 30.40 -29.13
N SER A 180 1.30 30.97 -28.08
CA SER A 180 1.40 30.45 -26.72
C SER A 180 0.13 30.72 -25.90
N SER A 181 -0.10 29.88 -24.89
CA SER A 181 -1.12 30.06 -23.86
C SER A 181 -2.54 30.33 -24.40
N PRO A 182 -3.06 29.52 -25.35
CA PRO A 182 -4.43 29.66 -25.79
C PRO A 182 -5.41 29.29 -24.68
N LYS A 183 -6.43 30.11 -24.48
CA LYS A 183 -7.52 29.87 -23.54
C LYS A 183 -8.85 30.11 -24.22
N PHE A 184 -9.74 29.12 -24.16
CA PHE A 184 -11.13 29.27 -24.60
C PHE A 184 -12.05 29.14 -23.39
N GLU A 185 -12.93 30.11 -23.20
CA GLU A 185 -13.83 30.18 -22.05
C GLU A 185 -15.21 30.70 -22.45
N ARG A 186 -16.26 30.26 -21.74
CA ARG A 186 -17.60 30.87 -21.85
C ARG A 186 -17.56 32.25 -21.20
N GLY A 187 -18.26 33.23 -21.76
CA GLY A 187 -18.41 34.57 -21.19
C GLY A 187 -18.03 35.65 -22.18
N ASN A 188 -18.02 36.90 -21.72
CA ASN A 188 -17.76 38.09 -22.53
C ASN A 188 -16.61 38.96 -22.01
N VAL A 189 -15.86 38.46 -21.03
CA VAL A 189 -14.66 39.09 -20.48
C VAL A 189 -13.45 38.16 -20.67
N PRO A 190 -12.38 38.60 -21.37
CA PRO A 190 -11.13 37.83 -21.45
C PRO A 190 -10.43 37.79 -20.09
N THR A 191 -10.28 36.61 -19.50
CA THR A 191 -9.58 36.43 -18.21
C THR A 191 -8.16 35.96 -18.40
N ALA A 192 -7.30 36.06 -17.38
CA ALA A 192 -5.92 35.57 -17.47
C ALA A 192 -5.88 34.08 -17.89
N TRP A 193 -4.79 33.69 -18.55
CA TRP A 193 -4.59 32.30 -18.93
C TRP A 193 -4.55 31.40 -17.67
N SER A 194 -5.15 30.23 -17.78
CA SER A 194 -5.13 29.16 -16.77
C SER A 194 -5.12 27.82 -17.49
N GLU A 195 -4.57 26.79 -16.87
CA GLU A 195 -4.68 25.42 -17.40
C GLU A 195 -6.14 24.97 -17.48
N ALA A 196 -6.39 24.01 -18.37
CA ALA A 196 -7.70 23.38 -18.45
C ALA A 196 -7.92 22.51 -17.19
N PRO A 197 -9.12 22.52 -16.58
CA PRO A 197 -9.39 21.73 -15.36
C PRO A 197 -9.05 20.25 -15.49
N GLU A 198 -9.24 19.66 -16.68
CA GLU A 198 -8.92 18.27 -17.00
C GLU A 198 -7.42 17.94 -16.91
N ASP A 199 -6.56 18.90 -17.23
CA ASP A 199 -5.10 18.72 -17.17
C ASP A 199 -4.66 18.67 -15.70
N ASN A 200 -5.23 19.54 -14.86
CA ASN A 200 -4.99 19.56 -13.41
C ASN A 200 -5.52 18.30 -12.72
N ALA A 201 -6.73 17.85 -13.07
CA ALA A 201 -7.31 16.63 -12.52
C ALA A 201 -6.45 15.40 -12.83
N SER A 202 -5.91 15.32 -14.05
CA SER A 202 -5.03 14.23 -14.49
C SER A 202 -3.72 14.20 -13.71
N ALA A 203 -3.07 15.34 -13.50
CA ALA A 203 -1.84 15.42 -12.72
C ALA A 203 -2.02 15.01 -11.25
N ALA A 204 -3.12 15.44 -10.61
CA ALA A 204 -3.45 15.06 -9.24
C ALA A 204 -3.69 13.54 -9.10
N ALA A 205 -4.41 12.94 -10.06
CA ALA A 205 -4.66 11.50 -10.09
C ALA A 205 -3.35 10.70 -10.25
N VAL A 206 -2.45 11.14 -11.15
CA VAL A 206 -1.14 10.52 -11.34
C VAL A 206 -0.27 10.64 -10.08
N SER A 207 -0.27 11.80 -9.42
CA SER A 207 0.46 11.99 -8.16
C SER A 207 -0.08 11.06 -7.06
N ALA A 208 -1.40 10.94 -6.93
CA ALA A 208 -2.02 10.05 -5.94
C ALA A 208 -1.70 8.57 -6.23
N LEU A 209 -1.68 8.18 -7.51
CA LEU A 209 -1.28 6.83 -7.91
C LEU A 209 0.20 6.58 -7.58
N THR A 210 1.08 7.54 -7.86
CA THR A 210 2.52 7.46 -7.54
C THR A 210 2.72 7.21 -6.04
N SER A 211 2.09 8.01 -5.18
CA SER A 211 2.20 7.81 -3.72
C SER A 211 1.65 6.45 -3.25
N ARG A 212 0.59 5.93 -3.88
CA ARG A 212 0.06 4.59 -3.57
C ARG A 212 1.02 3.49 -4.00
N VAL A 213 1.68 3.64 -5.15
CA VAL A 213 2.69 2.70 -5.65
C VAL A 213 3.90 2.69 -4.71
N ASP A 214 4.45 3.86 -4.37
CA ASP A 214 5.59 3.98 -3.44
C ASP A 214 5.29 3.29 -2.09
N SER A 215 4.07 3.49 -1.56
CA SER A 215 3.62 2.84 -0.33
C SER A 215 3.54 1.31 -0.47
N ALA A 216 2.98 0.82 -1.57
CA ALA A 216 2.90 -0.62 -1.84
C ALA A 216 4.30 -1.25 -1.98
N GLU A 217 5.23 -0.57 -2.66
CA GLU A 217 6.62 -1.02 -2.80
C GLU A 217 7.34 -1.11 -1.45
N GLY A 218 7.10 -0.17 -0.54
CA GLY A 218 7.62 -0.22 0.84
C GLY A 218 7.06 -1.41 1.65
N VAL A 219 5.76 -1.70 1.51
CA VAL A 219 5.12 -2.87 2.14
C VAL A 219 5.68 -4.18 1.57
N LEU A 220 5.83 -4.28 0.25
CA LEU A 220 6.39 -5.46 -0.41
C LEU A 220 7.83 -5.73 0.01
N THR A 221 8.65 -4.68 0.12
CA THR A 221 10.03 -4.79 0.64
C THR A 221 10.05 -5.37 2.05
N SER A 222 9.19 -4.86 2.94
CA SER A 222 9.07 -5.34 4.32
C SER A 222 8.61 -6.80 4.38
N GLN A 223 7.64 -7.19 3.55
CA GLN A 223 7.19 -8.58 3.44
C GLN A 223 8.31 -9.50 2.93
N GLY A 224 9.13 -9.05 1.97
CA GLY A 224 10.30 -9.79 1.50
C GLY A 224 11.35 -10.06 2.59
N GLN A 225 11.58 -9.09 3.47
CA GLN A 225 12.46 -9.24 4.63
C GLN A 225 11.90 -10.25 5.66
N LEU A 226 10.58 -10.21 5.91
CA LEU A 226 9.90 -11.17 6.79
C LEU A 226 9.96 -12.60 6.22
N LEU A 227 9.73 -12.77 4.91
CA LEU A 227 9.84 -14.07 4.25
C LEU A 227 11.26 -14.64 4.34
N THR A 228 12.28 -13.80 4.14
CA THR A 228 13.69 -14.20 4.32
C THR A 228 13.96 -14.64 5.75
N SER A 229 13.46 -13.89 6.74
CA SER A 229 13.59 -14.23 8.16
C SER A 229 12.88 -15.54 8.50
N LEU A 230 11.67 -15.75 7.96
CA LEU A 230 10.92 -16.98 8.12
C LEU A 230 11.65 -18.18 7.51
N GLN A 231 12.22 -18.02 6.31
CA GLN A 231 13.01 -19.07 5.65
C GLN A 231 14.25 -19.45 6.47
N ASN A 232 14.96 -18.46 7.02
CA ASN A 232 16.10 -18.70 7.90
C ASN A 232 15.68 -19.40 9.20
N GLY A 233 14.56 -18.98 9.80
CA GLY A 233 13.97 -19.61 10.98
C GLY A 233 13.58 -21.07 10.72
N LEU A 234 12.93 -21.35 9.59
CA LEU A 234 12.53 -22.70 9.18
C LEU A 234 13.76 -23.60 8.96
N THR A 235 14.78 -23.09 8.28
CA THR A 235 16.05 -23.81 8.06
C THR A 235 16.71 -24.18 9.39
N THR A 236 16.71 -23.26 10.35
CA THR A 236 17.25 -23.51 11.70
C THR A 236 16.43 -24.55 12.46
N ALA A 237 15.09 -24.47 12.38
CA ALA A 237 14.19 -25.43 13.00
C ALA A 237 14.41 -26.84 12.44
N ASP A 238 14.51 -26.97 11.12
CA ASP A 238 14.77 -28.23 10.43
C ASP A 238 16.10 -28.87 10.87
N GLN A 239 17.19 -28.07 10.94
CA GLN A 239 18.48 -28.53 11.48
C GLN A 239 18.40 -29.00 12.93
N ASN A 240 17.66 -28.29 13.78
CA ASN A 240 17.50 -28.64 15.19
C ASN A 240 16.63 -29.89 15.39
N ILE A 241 15.60 -30.07 14.56
CA ILE A 241 14.80 -31.29 14.53
C ILE A 241 15.68 -32.46 14.10
N GLY A 242 16.49 -32.29 13.05
CA GLY A 242 17.49 -33.27 12.62
C GLY A 242 18.41 -33.72 13.77
N LYS A 243 18.90 -32.79 14.60
CA LYS A 243 19.74 -33.09 15.77
C LYS A 243 19.02 -33.77 16.94
N LYS A 244 17.75 -33.48 17.18
CA LYS A 244 16.95 -34.21 18.19
C LYS A 244 16.54 -35.58 17.69
N ALA A 245 16.31 -35.69 16.39
CA ALA A 245 16.11 -36.95 15.68
C ALA A 245 17.43 -37.70 15.46
N ASP A 246 18.59 -37.06 15.67
CA ASP A 246 19.88 -37.74 15.66
C ASP A 246 19.84 -38.80 16.74
N SER A 247 19.63 -40.01 16.22
CA SER A 247 19.57 -41.27 16.89
C SER A 247 20.72 -41.50 17.89
N SER A 248 21.77 -40.68 17.92
CA SER A 248 22.86 -40.80 18.89
C SER A 248 22.38 -40.82 20.35
N ALA A 249 21.50 -39.90 20.77
CA ALA A 249 21.02 -39.86 22.15
C ALA A 249 20.04 -41.00 22.45
N VAL A 250 19.11 -41.26 21.53
CA VAL A 250 18.13 -42.36 21.66
C VAL A 250 18.84 -43.71 21.60
N ASN A 251 19.69 -43.96 20.61
CA ASN A 251 20.52 -45.17 20.50
C ASN A 251 21.44 -45.33 21.70
N THR A 252 22.04 -44.25 22.22
CA THR A 252 22.86 -44.34 23.45
C THR A 252 21.99 -44.80 24.62
N LEU A 253 20.79 -44.24 24.78
CA LEU A 253 19.86 -44.66 25.82
C LEU A 253 19.39 -46.11 25.60
N THR A 254 18.98 -46.47 24.38
CA THR A 254 18.59 -47.84 24.00
C THR A 254 19.71 -48.83 24.30
N ASN A 255 20.95 -48.54 23.89
CA ASN A 255 22.11 -49.40 24.16
C ASN A 255 22.38 -49.54 25.66
N ARG A 256 22.32 -48.44 26.42
CA ARG A 256 22.47 -48.47 27.89
C ARG A 256 21.36 -49.28 28.55
N VAL A 257 20.11 -49.11 28.12
CA VAL A 257 18.96 -49.86 28.62
C VAL A 257 19.14 -51.35 28.34
N SER A 258 19.48 -51.73 27.10
CA SER A 258 19.74 -53.13 26.75
C SER A 258 20.91 -53.74 27.56
N GLN A 259 21.95 -52.97 27.86
CA GLN A 259 23.05 -53.43 28.71
C GLN A 259 22.63 -53.62 30.17
N VAL A 260 21.82 -52.69 30.69
CA VAL A 260 21.23 -52.80 32.04
C VAL A 260 20.30 -54.01 32.12
N GLU A 261 19.43 -54.21 31.12
CA GLU A 261 18.53 -55.37 31.01
C GLU A 261 19.31 -56.69 31.06
N ASN A 262 20.37 -56.83 30.26
CA ASN A 262 21.24 -58.02 30.27
C ASN A 262 21.94 -58.25 31.63
N THR A 263 22.41 -57.17 32.25
CA THR A 263 23.05 -57.22 33.57
C THR A 263 22.04 -57.67 34.63
N LEU A 264 20.82 -57.13 34.58
CA LEU A 264 19.74 -57.49 35.50
C LEU A 264 19.37 -58.97 35.35
N THR A 265 19.25 -59.47 34.12
CA THR A 265 19.02 -60.91 33.87
C THR A 265 20.12 -61.78 34.50
N THR A 266 21.39 -61.42 34.29
CA THR A 266 22.54 -62.17 34.84
C THR A 266 22.54 -62.15 36.38
N GLN A 267 22.21 -61.01 36.98
CA GLN A 267 22.08 -60.89 38.43
C GLN A 267 20.91 -61.72 38.96
N SER A 268 19.76 -61.72 38.29
CA SER A 268 18.62 -62.57 38.65
C SER A 268 18.99 -64.05 38.62
N GLU A 269 19.67 -64.52 37.57
CA GLU A 269 20.17 -65.90 37.48
C GLU A 269 21.14 -66.24 38.62
N SER A 270 22.04 -65.32 38.95
CA SER A 270 22.99 -65.48 40.06
C SER A 270 22.28 -65.57 41.42
N ILE A 271 21.23 -64.75 41.65
CA ILE A 271 20.40 -64.79 42.85
C ILE A 271 19.64 -66.12 42.94
N THR A 272 19.06 -66.60 41.84
CA THR A 272 18.40 -67.90 41.79
C THR A 272 19.38 -69.04 42.11
N SER A 273 20.59 -69.00 41.54
CA SER A 273 21.65 -69.98 41.86
C SER A 273 22.02 -69.93 43.34
N LEU A 274 22.23 -68.73 43.90
CA LEU A 274 22.54 -68.54 45.31
C LEU A 274 21.41 -69.08 46.21
N SER A 275 20.16 -68.80 45.86
CA SER A 275 18.98 -69.33 46.56
C SER A 275 18.98 -70.87 46.56
N GLY A 276 19.31 -71.48 45.42
CA GLY A 276 19.50 -72.92 45.29
C GLY A 276 20.62 -73.45 46.19
N SER A 277 21.81 -72.84 46.14
CA SER A 277 22.96 -73.22 46.99
C SER A 277 22.66 -73.10 48.48
N ILE A 278 21.98 -72.04 48.92
CA ILE A 278 21.55 -71.86 50.32
C ILE A 278 20.58 -72.98 50.73
N SER A 279 19.69 -73.38 49.83
CA SER A 279 18.73 -74.46 50.08
C SER A 279 19.45 -75.81 50.22
N THR A 280 20.43 -76.09 49.35
CA THR A 280 21.29 -77.28 49.49
C THR A 280 22.09 -77.25 50.79
N LEU A 281 22.72 -76.13 51.13
CA LEU A 281 23.47 -75.99 52.38
C LEU A 281 22.58 -76.24 53.60
N ARG A 282 21.38 -75.63 53.62
CA ARG A 282 20.37 -75.89 54.65
C ARG A 282 20.13 -77.39 54.80
N ASN A 283 19.90 -78.11 53.71
CA ASN A 283 19.67 -79.56 53.76
C ASN A 283 20.90 -80.37 54.22
N GLN A 284 22.12 -79.92 53.93
CA GLN A 284 23.36 -80.59 54.37
C GLN A 284 23.68 -80.39 55.85
N VAL A 285 23.42 -79.20 56.40
CA VAL A 285 23.68 -78.87 57.81
C VAL A 285 22.48 -79.12 58.72
N SER A 286 21.30 -79.37 58.14
CA SER A 286 20.13 -79.82 58.89
C SER A 286 20.46 -81.10 59.64
N ASN A 287 20.30 -81.06 60.96
CA ASN A 287 20.42 -82.25 61.78
C ASN A 287 19.24 -83.19 61.45
N PRO A 288 19.49 -84.45 61.06
CA PRO A 288 18.42 -85.39 60.69
C PRO A 288 17.53 -85.79 61.87
N TRP A 289 17.97 -85.56 63.10
CA TRP A 289 17.24 -85.96 64.31
C TRP A 289 16.42 -84.83 64.92
N PHE A 290 16.83 -83.56 64.77
CA PHE A 290 16.07 -82.43 65.29
C PHE A 290 16.27 -81.17 64.45
N ASP A 291 15.39 -80.18 64.56
CA ASP A 291 15.20 -79.11 63.57
C ASP A 291 16.23 -77.97 63.64
N GLY A 292 17.41 -78.26 64.18
CA GLY A 292 18.46 -77.28 64.49
C GLY A 292 18.29 -76.62 65.87
N SER A 293 17.15 -76.82 66.53
CA SER A 293 16.92 -76.46 67.93
C SER A 293 16.25 -77.62 68.67
N LEU A 294 16.34 -77.65 70.00
CA LEU A 294 15.50 -78.53 70.82
C LEU A 294 14.28 -77.78 71.38
N GLU A 295 14.18 -76.48 71.10
CA GLU A 295 13.18 -75.60 71.71
C GLU A 295 11.77 -75.75 71.10
N SER A 296 11.67 -76.28 69.89
CA SER A 296 10.39 -76.61 69.24
C SER A 296 9.77 -77.91 69.76
N TYR A 297 10.52 -78.70 70.55
CA TYR A 297 10.10 -80.00 71.05
C TYR A 297 9.56 -79.90 72.49
N ALA A 298 8.57 -80.73 72.83
CA ALA A 298 8.01 -80.78 74.19
C ALA A 298 8.97 -81.46 75.19
N ASP A 299 8.85 -81.12 76.49
CA ASP A 299 9.59 -81.82 77.54
C ASP A 299 9.10 -83.28 77.63
N GLY A 300 10.03 -84.23 77.60
CA GLY A 300 9.72 -85.66 77.49
C GLY A 300 9.50 -86.16 76.07
N GLN A 301 9.55 -85.31 75.04
CA GLN A 301 9.37 -85.75 73.65
C GLN A 301 10.53 -86.65 73.22
N GLN A 302 10.19 -87.84 72.74
CA GLN A 302 11.14 -88.81 72.20
C GLN A 302 11.51 -88.42 70.77
N ILE A 303 12.81 -88.27 70.51
CA ILE A 303 13.33 -87.78 69.22
C ILE A 303 13.89 -88.91 68.36
N SER A 304 14.45 -89.95 68.99
CA SER A 304 14.91 -91.17 68.31
C SER A 304 15.13 -92.29 69.32
N GLY A 305 14.57 -93.49 69.06
CA GLY A 305 14.71 -94.65 69.95
C GLY A 305 14.18 -94.42 71.39
N SER A 306 14.10 -95.46 72.22
CA SER A 306 13.50 -95.37 73.57
C SER A 306 14.23 -94.45 74.55
N GLY A 307 15.48 -94.05 74.26
CA GLY A 307 16.34 -93.34 75.21
C GLY A 307 16.81 -91.95 74.81
N ALA A 308 16.49 -91.42 73.62
CA ALA A 308 16.78 -90.03 73.26
C ALA A 308 15.54 -89.14 73.44
N ILE A 309 15.51 -88.39 74.55
CA ILE A 309 14.35 -87.63 75.01
C ILE A 309 14.77 -86.17 75.25
N VAL A 310 13.99 -85.21 74.75
CA VAL A 310 14.19 -83.79 75.08
C VAL A 310 13.80 -83.57 76.54
N THR A 311 14.65 -82.90 77.30
CA THR A 311 14.39 -82.60 78.70
C THR A 311 14.64 -81.14 79.05
N THR A 312 13.83 -80.62 79.97
CA THR A 312 14.05 -79.32 80.63
C THR A 312 14.90 -79.46 81.91
N ALA A 313 15.08 -80.68 82.42
CA ALA A 313 15.71 -80.94 83.72
C ALA A 313 17.22 -80.65 83.76
N GLN A 314 17.89 -80.72 82.62
CA GLN A 314 19.30 -80.36 82.44
C GLN A 314 19.39 -79.35 81.28
N LYS A 315 20.22 -78.32 81.41
CA LYS A 315 20.41 -77.30 80.36
C LYS A 315 21.81 -76.71 80.40
N PHE A 316 22.32 -76.34 79.24
CA PHE A 316 23.59 -75.64 79.10
C PHE A 316 23.36 -74.24 78.50
N ASN A 317 22.89 -74.18 77.25
CA ASN A 317 22.38 -72.96 76.61
C ASN A 317 20.99 -73.26 76.02
N GLY A 318 20.03 -72.34 76.17
CA GLY A 318 18.61 -72.59 75.92
C GLY A 318 17.85 -73.15 77.14
N SER A 319 16.57 -73.45 76.94
CA SER A 319 15.64 -73.96 77.96
C SER A 319 15.51 -75.48 77.95
N ARG A 320 16.01 -76.17 76.92
CA ARG A 320 15.95 -77.62 76.77
C ARG A 320 17.32 -78.21 76.41
N SER A 321 17.52 -79.49 76.73
CA SER A 321 18.64 -80.29 76.25
C SER A 321 18.19 -81.68 75.84
N LEU A 322 19.03 -82.39 75.07
CA LEU A 322 18.77 -83.78 74.72
C LEU A 322 19.36 -84.67 75.80
N ARG A 323 18.52 -85.49 76.43
CA ARG A 323 18.96 -86.52 77.35
C ARG A 323 19.02 -87.86 76.63
N LEU A 324 20.20 -88.48 76.68
CA LEU A 324 20.43 -89.85 76.21
C LEU A 324 20.49 -90.80 77.42
N ARG A 325 19.70 -91.87 77.39
CA ARG A 325 19.69 -92.92 78.42
C ARG A 325 20.03 -94.28 77.82
N ARG A 326 21.04 -94.93 78.41
CA ARG A 326 21.42 -96.30 78.07
C ARG A 326 20.51 -97.30 78.78
N GLU A 327 20.09 -98.34 78.06
CA GLU A 327 19.40 -99.51 78.62
C GLU A 327 20.36 -100.31 79.54
N ALA A 328 19.82 -101.00 80.53
CA ALA A 328 20.63 -101.80 81.45
C ALA A 328 21.40 -102.92 80.71
N ASN A 329 22.64 -103.20 81.13
CA ASN A 329 23.52 -104.26 80.60
C ASN A 329 24.04 -104.07 79.16
N ASN A 330 23.90 -102.89 78.54
CA ASN A 330 24.45 -102.64 77.21
C ASN A 330 25.88 -102.07 77.29
N GLY A 331 26.86 -102.76 76.69
CA GLY A 331 28.29 -102.45 76.78
C GLY A 331 28.81 -101.39 75.81
N GLY A 332 27.97 -100.84 74.91
CA GLY A 332 28.36 -99.80 73.94
C GLY A 332 28.09 -98.36 74.40
N ASN A 333 28.49 -97.39 73.57
CA ASN A 333 28.18 -95.97 73.77
C ASN A 333 26.68 -95.67 73.63
N SER A 334 26.20 -94.64 74.34
CA SER A 334 24.79 -94.19 74.35
C SER A 334 24.39 -93.39 73.09
N ASP A 335 25.37 -92.99 72.27
CA ASP A 335 25.18 -92.30 70.99
C ASP A 335 24.45 -93.16 69.95
N LYS A 336 24.47 -94.49 70.08
CA LYS A 336 23.74 -95.45 69.22
C LYS A 336 22.25 -95.15 69.04
N GLN A 337 21.63 -94.43 69.97
CA GLN A 337 20.19 -94.10 69.89
C GLN A 337 19.89 -92.90 68.99
N ILE A 338 20.91 -92.13 68.61
CA ILE A 338 20.78 -90.93 67.78
C ILE A 338 21.69 -90.97 66.58
N GLY A 339 21.96 -92.15 65.99
CA GLY A 339 22.57 -92.30 64.65
C GLY A 339 24.06 -92.01 64.51
#